data_AF-A0AAU7D171-F1
#
_entry.id   AF-A0AAU7D171-F1
#
_cell.length_a   1.000
_cell.length_b   1.000
_cell.length_c   1.000
_cell.angle_alpha   90.00
_cell.angle_beta   90.00
_cell.angle_gamma   90.00
#
_symmetry.space_group_name_H-M   'P 1'
#
loop_
_entity.id
_entity.type
_entity.pdbx_description
1 polymer ?
#
loop_
_entity_poly.entity_id
_entity_poly.type
_entity_poly.pdbx_seq_one_letter_code
_entity_poly.pdbx_strand_id
1 'polypeptide(L)'
;MTSNNSNSKFPATISCAEFQEQLPDLFASGGNGIPEDPALVEHLKVCDNCSALVRDLQYIADQASLLLQPTLEPSDNVWKKIQEGMDSDRIAAAPHTSE
;
A
#
# COMPACT_ATOMS: atom_id res chain seq x y z
N MET A 1 30.14 -2.53 -20.61
CA MET A 1 31.14 -1.63 -20.00
C MET A 1 30.54 -1.07 -18.73
N THR A 2 31.11 -1.50 -17.59
CA THR A 2 31.01 -0.99 -16.21
C THR A 2 29.66 -0.49 -15.67
N SER A 3 29.07 -1.33 -14.81
CA SER A 3 28.11 -0.98 -13.77
C SER A 3 28.66 0.15 -12.89
N ASN A 4 27.97 1.29 -12.84
CA ASN A 4 28.35 2.39 -11.96
C ASN A 4 27.65 2.23 -10.60
N ASN A 5 28.46 1.73 -9.67
CA ASN A 5 28.28 1.72 -8.24
C ASN A 5 28.39 3.16 -7.69
N SER A 6 27.27 3.72 -7.23
CA SER A 6 27.24 5.01 -6.52
C SER A 6 27.23 4.74 -5.01
N ASN A 7 28.43 4.48 -4.48
CA ASN A 7 28.72 4.41 -3.06
C ASN A 7 28.47 5.78 -2.41
N SER A 8 27.37 5.91 -1.66
CA SER A 8 27.04 7.09 -0.86
C SER A 8 27.48 6.83 0.58
N LYS A 9 28.67 7.35 0.91
CA LYS A 9 29.28 7.28 2.24
C LYS A 9 28.53 8.21 3.21
N PHE A 10 27.55 7.70 3.95
CA PHE A 10 26.89 8.38 5.07
C PHE A 10 26.71 7.41 6.27
N PRO A 11 26.69 7.92 7.51
CA PRO A 11 26.97 7.11 8.71
C PRO A 11 25.77 6.21 9.05
N ALA A 12 25.90 4.90 8.82
CA ALA A 12 24.99 3.83 9.28
C ALA A 12 23.48 4.17 9.21
N THR A 13 23.06 4.93 8.20
CA THR A 13 21.67 5.08 7.78
C THR A 13 21.40 3.95 6.80
N ILE A 14 20.24 3.31 6.91
CA ILE A 14 19.85 2.14 6.10
C ILE A 14 20.11 2.40 4.61
N SER A 15 20.40 1.35 3.84
CA SER A 15 20.64 1.50 2.39
C SER A 15 19.35 1.89 1.65
N CYS A 16 19.50 2.45 0.44
CA CYS A 16 18.34 2.78 -0.39
C CYS A 16 17.49 1.54 -0.70
N ALA A 17 18.11 0.37 -0.87
CA ALA A 17 17.39 -0.87 -1.13
C ALA A 17 16.55 -1.29 0.07
N GLU A 18 17.16 -1.34 1.27
CA GLU A 18 16.45 -1.64 2.52
C GLU A 18 15.34 -0.63 2.80
N PHE A 19 15.54 0.66 2.47
CA PHE A 19 14.49 1.67 2.58
C PHE A 19 13.32 1.39 1.64
N GLN A 20 13.61 1.08 0.37
CA GLN A 20 12.58 0.86 -0.66
C GLN A 20 11.76 -0.40 -0.40
N GLU A 21 12.32 -1.43 0.24
CA GLU A 21 11.60 -2.63 0.66
C GLU A 21 10.46 -2.33 1.65
N GLN A 22 10.57 -1.25 2.43
CA GLN A 22 9.57 -0.84 3.40
C GLN A 22 8.47 0.06 2.81
N LEU A 23 8.64 0.56 1.58
CA LEU A 23 7.67 1.45 0.93
C LEU A 23 6.26 0.84 0.82
N PRO A 24 6.08 -0.44 0.44
CA PRO A 24 4.75 -1.03 0.36
C PRO A 24 3.98 -0.89 1.68
N ASP A 25 4.62 -1.17 2.81
CA ASP A 25 3.98 -1.09 4.13
C ASP A 25 3.68 0.34 4.55
N LEU A 26 4.54 1.30 4.19
CA LEU A 26 4.31 2.73 4.42
C LEU A 26 3.07 3.27 3.69
N PHE A 27 2.67 2.65 2.57
CA PHE A 27 1.52 3.07 1.77
C PHE A 27 0.31 2.12 1.86
N ALA A 28 0.45 0.89 2.38
CA ALA A 28 -0.60 -0.14 2.40
C ALA A 28 -1.88 0.26 3.15
N SER A 29 -1.79 1.22 4.08
CA SER A 29 -2.91 1.68 4.92
C SER A 29 -3.50 3.03 4.49
N GLY A 30 -3.18 3.51 3.28
CA GLY A 30 -3.42 4.91 2.92
C GLY A 30 -2.50 5.88 3.67
N GLY A 31 -1.35 5.39 4.15
CA GLY A 31 -0.30 6.21 4.73
C GLY A 31 0.27 7.17 3.70
N ASN A 32 0.87 8.26 4.17
CA ASN A 32 1.35 9.35 3.34
C ASN A 32 2.86 9.24 2.98
N GLY A 33 3.41 8.02 3.09
CA GLY A 33 4.84 7.77 2.90
C GLY A 33 5.75 8.39 3.97
N ILE A 34 5.20 8.89 5.10
CA ILE A 34 5.99 9.38 6.23
C ILE A 34 6.30 8.19 7.16
N PRO A 35 7.57 7.77 7.28
CA PRO A 35 7.94 6.70 8.20
C PRO A 35 7.94 7.18 9.66
N GLU A 36 7.54 6.31 10.58
CA GLU A 36 7.66 6.55 12.02
C GLU A 36 9.03 6.14 12.58
N ASP A 37 9.70 5.19 11.92
CA ASP A 37 11.02 4.71 12.30
C ASP A 37 12.08 5.83 12.13
N PRO A 38 12.80 6.21 13.21
CA PRO A 38 13.85 7.22 13.16
C PRO A 38 14.92 6.96 12.09
N ALA A 39 15.25 5.70 11.80
CA ALA A 39 16.26 5.35 10.81
C ALA A 39 15.80 5.65 9.38
N LEU A 40 14.52 5.38 9.06
CA LEU A 40 13.92 5.73 7.77
C LEU A 40 13.74 7.25 7.63
N VAL A 41 13.33 7.93 8.71
CA VAL A 41 13.21 9.39 8.73
C VAL A 41 14.57 10.05 8.44
N GLU A 42 15.65 9.55 9.05
CA GLU A 42 16.99 10.10 8.82
C GLU A 42 17.48 9.81 7.40
N HIS A 43 17.20 8.63 6.84
CA HIS A 43 17.51 8.32 5.44
C HIS A 43 16.86 9.33 4.48
N LEU A 44 15.59 9.68 4.71
CA LEU A 44 14.88 10.65 3.86
C LEU A 44 15.41 12.07 3.94
N LYS A 45 16.07 12.46 5.04
CA LYS A 45 16.71 13.78 5.16
C LYS A 45 18.02 13.87 4.37
N VAL A 46 18.73 12.75 4.22
CA VAL A 46 20.07 12.71 3.60
C VAL A 46 20.06 12.20 2.16
N CYS A 47 19.05 11.41 1.77
CA CYS A 47 18.95 10.81 0.45
C CYS A 47 17.88 11.50 -0.41
N ASP A 48 18.31 12.45 -1.23
CA ASP A 48 17.42 13.20 -2.12
C ASP A 48 16.63 12.28 -3.06
N ASN A 49 17.26 11.22 -3.59
CA ASN A 49 16.62 10.26 -4.50
C ASN A 49 15.44 9.53 -3.86
N CYS A 50 15.62 9.01 -2.64
CA CYS A 50 14.54 8.34 -1.92
C CYS A 50 13.45 9.33 -1.48
N SER A 51 13.83 10.57 -1.13
CA SER A 51 12.86 11.63 -0.82
C SER A 51 12.00 12.03 -2.03
N ALA A 52 12.60 12.04 -3.23
CA ALA A 52 11.88 12.31 -4.47
C ALA A 52 10.93 11.14 -4.81
N LEU A 53 11.42 9.91 -4.68
CA LEU A 53 10.62 8.71 -4.89
C LEU A 53 9.37 8.67 -4.00
N VAL A 54 9.50 8.96 -2.70
CA VAL A 54 8.34 9.01 -1.78
C VAL A 54 7.32 10.07 -2.21
N ARG A 55 7.77 11.25 -2.66
CA ARG A 55 6.88 12.30 -3.17
C ARG A 55 6.14 11.87 -4.44
N ASP A 56 6.84 11.21 -5.35
CA ASP A 56 6.24 10.69 -6.58
C ASP A 56 5.20 9.61 -6.29
N LEU A 57 5.50 8.69 -5.37
CA LEU A 57 4.56 7.67 -4.92
C LEU A 57 3.33 8.28 -4.24
N GLN A 58 3.51 9.28 -3.38
CA GLN A 58 2.39 10.01 -2.77
C GLN A 58 1.52 10.69 -3.83
N TYR A 59 2.15 11.36 -4.80
CA TYR A 59 1.44 12.00 -5.89
C TYR A 59 0.62 10.99 -6.69
N ILE A 60 1.17 9.82 -7.00
CA ILE A 60 0.44 8.74 -7.68
C ILE A 60 -0.76 8.29 -6.85
N ALA A 61 -0.59 8.07 -5.53
CA ALA A 61 -1.67 7.68 -4.64
C ALA A 61 -2.81 8.72 -4.60
N ASP A 62 -2.46 10.01 -4.53
CA ASP A 62 -3.41 11.12 -4.56
C ASP A 62 -4.18 11.14 -5.90
N GLN A 63 -3.48 11.02 -7.02
CA GLN A 63 -4.12 10.99 -8.34
C GLN A 63 -5.00 9.75 -8.54
N ALA A 64 -4.53 8.57 -8.11
CA ALA A 64 -5.31 7.34 -8.18
C ALA A 64 -6.60 7.45 -7.35
N SER A 65 -6.54 8.10 -6.18
CA SER A 65 -7.71 8.32 -5.33
C SER A 65 -8.81 9.14 -6.03
N LEU A 66 -8.43 10.09 -6.91
CA LEU A 66 -9.40 10.85 -7.71
C LEU A 66 -10.13 9.98 -8.75
N LEU A 67 -9.48 8.93 -9.25
CA LEU A 67 -10.04 8.00 -10.24
C LEU A 67 -11.01 6.98 -9.62
N LEU A 68 -11.02 6.82 -8.30
CA LEU A 68 -11.89 5.88 -7.58
C LEU A 68 -13.33 6.38 -7.42
N GLN A 69 -13.80 7.29 -8.27
CA GLN A 69 -15.20 7.74 -8.28
C GLN A 69 -16.07 7.03 -9.32
N PRO A 70 -17.36 6.75 -9.00
CA PRO A 70 -18.09 7.22 -7.82
C PRO A 70 -18.07 6.16 -6.68
N THR A 71 -17.78 6.47 -5.42
CA THR A 71 -18.59 7.19 -4.40
C THR A 71 -20.11 6.95 -4.40
N LEU A 72 -20.66 6.15 -5.32
CA LEU A 72 -22.06 5.74 -5.25
C LEU A 72 -22.10 4.37 -4.57
N GLU A 73 -22.45 4.37 -3.28
CA GLU A 73 -22.87 3.10 -2.67
C GLU A 73 -23.95 2.48 -3.54
N PRO A 74 -23.83 1.19 -3.88
CA PRO A 74 -24.91 0.52 -4.57
C PRO A 74 -26.15 0.60 -3.68
N SER A 75 -27.32 0.74 -4.29
CA SER A 75 -28.58 0.87 -3.54
C SER A 75 -28.75 -0.27 -2.52
N ASP A 76 -29.42 -0.01 -1.40
CA ASP A 76 -29.72 -1.02 -0.36
C ASP A 76 -30.28 -2.35 -0.92
N ASN A 77 -31.03 -2.30 -2.03
CA ASN A 77 -31.56 -3.47 -2.70
C ASN A 77 -30.47 -4.40 -3.25
N VAL A 78 -29.39 -3.83 -3.81
CA VAL A 78 -28.24 -4.58 -4.32
C VAL A 78 -27.51 -5.26 -3.17
N TRP A 79 -27.26 -4.54 -2.07
CA TRP A 79 -26.66 -5.13 -0.88
C TRP A 79 -27.50 -6.25 -0.28
N LYS A 80 -28.83 -6.04 -0.20
CA LYS A 80 -29.77 -7.06 0.28
C LYS A 80 -29.70 -8.34 -0.57
N LYS A 81 -29.64 -8.22 -1.90
CA LYS A 81 -29.51 -9.37 -2.80
C LYS A 81 -28.17 -10.09 -2.67
N ILE A 82 -27.08 -9.35 -2.46
CA ILE A 82 -25.77 -9.95 -2.20
C ILE A 82 -25.81 -10.77 -0.90
N GLN A 83 -26.39 -10.20 0.17
CA GLN A 83 -26.57 -10.89 1.45
C GLN A 83 -27.42 -12.16 1.30
N GLU A 84 -28.57 -12.06 0.63
CA GLU A 84 -29.46 -13.21 0.36
C GLU A 84 -28.75 -14.30 -0.44
N GLY A 85 -27.94 -13.94 -1.44
CA GLY A 85 -27.14 -14.87 -2.22
C GLY A 85 -26.10 -15.60 -1.37
N MET A 86 -25.36 -14.87 -0.53
CA MET A 86 -24.35 -15.46 0.38
C MET A 86 -24.97 -16.39 1.42
N ASP A 87 -26.16 -16.05 1.93
CA ASP A 87 -26.89 -16.88 2.88
C ASP A 87 -27.42 -18.16 2.21
N SER A 88 -27.92 -18.05 0.97
CA SER A 88 -28.32 -19.19 0.16
C SER A 88 -27.15 -20.13 -0.16
N ASP A 89 -26.00 -19.58 -0.57
CA ASP A 89 -24.80 -20.38 -0.86
C ASP A 89 -24.25 -21.06 0.39
N ARG A 90 -24.32 -20.40 1.56
CA ARG A 90 -23.95 -21.01 2.84
C ARG A 90 -24.87 -22.16 3.22
N ILE A 91 -26.18 -22.01 2.98
CA ILE A 91 -27.17 -23.07 3.22
C ILE A 91 -27.00 -24.21 2.22
N ALA A 92 -26.65 -23.93 0.97
CA ALA A 92 -26.39 -24.92 -0.07
C ALA A 92 -25.05 -25.66 0.10
N ALA A 93 -24.04 -25.01 0.71
CA ALA A 93 -22.76 -25.64 1.06
C ALA A 93 -22.85 -26.52 2.32
N ALA A 94 -23.92 -26.39 3.11
CA ALA A 94 -24.21 -27.23 4.27
C ALA A 94 -25.15 -28.40 3.88
N PRO A 95 -24.64 -29.39 3.14
CA PRO A 95 -24.87 -30.76 3.61
C PRO A 95 -23.60 -31.61 3.42
N HIS A 96 -22.78 -31.74 4.47
CA HIS A 96 -22.02 -32.96 4.79
C HIS A 96 -21.16 -32.77 6.06
N THR A 97 -21.79 -32.65 7.23
CA THR A 97 -21.14 -33.11 8.47
C THR A 97 -22.21 -33.65 9.39
N SER A 98 -22.62 -34.88 9.11
CA SER A 98 -23.15 -35.87 10.05
C SER A 98 -23.47 -37.12 9.23
N GLU A 99 -22.56 -38.09 9.22
CA GLU A 99 -22.73 -39.39 9.92
C GLU A 99 -21.42 -40.19 9.90
#